data_AF-A0A2K4JRT1-F1
#
_entry.id   AF-A0A2K4JRT1-F1
#
_cell.length_a   1.000
_cell.length_b   1.000
_cell.length_c   1.000
_cell.angle_alpha   90.00
_cell.angle_beta   90.00
_cell.angle_gamma   90.00
#
_symmetry.space_group_name_H-M   'P 1'
#
loop_
_entity.id
_entity.type
_entity.pdbx_description
1 polymer ?
#
loop_
_entity_poly.entity_id
_entity_poly.type
_entity_poly.pdbx_seq_one_letter_code
_entity_poly.pdbx_strand_id
1 'polypeptide(L)'
;EGGVTGSVMVGFDGHRGWVYYLAVAPAARGSGLGRALMAAAERWLRECGAPKLQLMVRGDNTAALGFYEALGLVRQDVVVLG
;
A
#
# COMPACT_ATOMS: atom_id res chain seq x y z
N GLU A 1 7.08 -0.10 26.31
CA GLU A 1 6.18 1.01 25.94
C GLU A 1 5.60 0.76 24.55
N GLY A 2 4.30 0.99 24.35
CA GLY A 2 3.60 0.72 23.10
C GLY A 2 3.52 1.97 22.21
N GLY A 3 4.42 2.08 21.24
CA GLY A 3 4.39 3.12 20.20
C GLY A 3 3.78 2.61 18.90
N VAL A 4 3.34 3.53 18.03
CA VAL A 4 2.90 3.18 16.67
C VAL A 4 4.10 2.72 15.86
N THR A 5 4.09 1.45 15.43
CA THR A 5 5.19 0.80 14.70
C THR A 5 4.95 0.72 13.19
N GLY A 6 3.77 1.10 12.72
CA GLY A 6 3.47 1.20 11.30
C GLY A 6 2.13 1.87 11.04
N SER A 7 1.94 2.33 9.81
CA SER A 7 0.73 3.01 9.34
C SER A 7 0.44 2.64 7.89
N VAL A 8 -0.83 2.71 7.51
CA VAL A 8 -1.28 2.74 6.13
C VAL A 8 -2.49 3.65 6.07
N MET A 9 -2.54 4.52 5.06
CA MET A 9 -3.73 5.32 4.77
C MET A 9 -4.40 4.73 3.54
N VAL A 10 -5.68 4.42 3.66
CA VAL A 10 -6.47 3.85 2.56
C VAL A 10 -7.74 4.66 2.38
N GLY A 11 -8.14 4.85 1.12
CA GLY A 11 -9.38 5.54 0.76
C GLY A 11 -10.01 4.93 -0.48
N PHE A 12 -11.31 5.10 -0.64
CA PHE A 12 -12.06 4.67 -1.82
C PHE A 12 -12.76 5.89 -2.43
N ASP A 13 -12.49 6.16 -3.70
CA ASP A 13 -13.02 7.33 -4.41
C ASP A 13 -14.36 7.06 -5.13
N GLY A 14 -14.94 5.87 -4.96
CA GLY A 14 -16.14 5.40 -5.67
C GLY A 14 -15.84 4.57 -6.92
N HIS A 15 -14.59 4.55 -7.41
CA HIS A 15 -14.15 3.74 -8.55
C HIS A 15 -12.88 2.92 -8.29
N ARG A 16 -11.95 3.45 -7.50
CA ARG A 16 -10.65 2.85 -7.16
C ARG A 16 -10.32 3.06 -5.69
N GLY A 17 -9.73 2.04 -5.11
CA GLY A 17 -9.07 2.13 -3.82
C GLY A 17 -7.67 2.69 -3.96
N TRP A 18 -7.29 3.59 -3.07
CA TRP A 18 -5.96 4.21 -3.05
C TRP A 18 -5.25 3.95 -1.75
N VAL A 19 -3.96 3.64 -1.83
CA VAL A 19 -3.08 3.51 -0.67
C VAL A 19 -2.04 4.63 -0.66
N TYR A 20 -1.91 5.28 0.49
CA TYR A 20 -0.93 6.31 0.79
C TYR A 20 -0.25 6.03 2.14
N TYR A 21 0.90 6.68 2.39
CA TYR A 21 1.58 6.71 3.68
C TYR A 21 1.76 5.33 4.36
N LEU A 22 2.02 4.28 3.56
CA LEU A 22 2.46 2.99 4.08
C LEU A 22 3.85 3.16 4.68
N ALA A 23 3.97 2.95 5.98
CA ALA A 23 5.22 3.06 6.70
C ALA A 23 5.35 1.97 7.77
N VAL A 24 6.58 1.51 7.97
CA VAL A 24 6.96 0.61 9.06
C VAL A 24 8.20 1.18 9.74
N ALA A 25 8.13 1.32 11.06
CA ALA A 25 9.24 1.78 11.89
C ALA A 25 10.48 0.91 11.64
N PRO A 26 11.70 1.49 11.59
CA PRO A 26 12.93 0.74 11.27
C PRO A 26 13.12 -0.53 12.11
N ALA A 27 12.84 -0.47 13.41
CA ALA A 27 12.96 -1.59 14.34
C ALA A 27 11.96 -2.73 14.10
N ALA A 28 10.89 -2.49 13.34
CA ALA A 28 9.85 -3.46 13.02
C ALA A 28 9.91 -3.95 11.56
N ARG A 29 10.94 -3.56 10.77
CA ARG A 29 11.11 -4.04 9.39
C ARG A 29 11.46 -5.53 9.37
N GLY A 30 11.11 -6.22 8.29
CA GLY A 30 11.32 -7.66 8.16
C GLY A 30 10.36 -8.54 8.98
N SER A 31 9.52 -7.96 9.85
CA SER A 31 8.55 -8.68 10.69
C SER A 31 7.29 -9.14 9.94
N GLY A 32 7.10 -8.70 8.69
CA GLY A 32 5.85 -8.91 7.94
C GLY A 32 4.77 -7.84 8.19
N LEU A 33 5.02 -6.85 9.07
CA LEU A 33 4.03 -5.80 9.39
C LEU A 33 3.52 -5.03 8.16
N GLY A 34 4.39 -4.70 7.19
CA GLY A 34 3.97 -4.02 5.96
C GLY A 34 2.98 -4.84 5.13
N ARG A 35 3.18 -6.17 5.06
CA ARG A 35 2.24 -7.09 4.39
C ARG A 35 0.91 -7.15 5.14
N ALA A 36 0.95 -7.18 6.47
CA ALA A 36 -0.26 -7.17 7.30
C ALA A 36 -1.08 -5.88 7.12
N LEU A 37 -0.41 -4.73 7.06
CA LEU A 37 -1.05 -3.43 6.81
C LEU A 37 -1.71 -3.38 5.42
N MET A 38 -1.02 -3.83 4.37
CA MET A 38 -1.60 -3.91 3.02
C MET A 38 -2.79 -4.87 2.96
N ALA A 39 -2.71 -6.03 3.61
CA ALA A 39 -3.82 -6.97 3.68
C ALA A 39 -5.04 -6.37 4.41
N ALA A 40 -4.83 -5.55 5.43
CA ALA A 40 -5.91 -4.82 6.09
C ALA A 40 -6.54 -3.75 5.18
N ALA A 41 -5.71 -2.99 4.45
CA ALA A 41 -6.19 -2.01 3.47
C ALA A 41 -7.02 -2.67 2.35
N GLU A 42 -6.55 -3.79 1.80
CA GLU A 42 -7.30 -4.56 0.80
C GLU A 42 -8.64 -5.07 1.32
N ARG A 43 -8.68 -5.58 2.55
CA ARG A 43 -9.92 -6.05 3.19
C ARG A 43 -10.94 -4.93 3.29
N TRP A 44 -10.51 -3.78 3.81
CA TRP A 44 -11.37 -2.61 3.94
C TRP A 44 -11.91 -2.14 2.59
N LEU A 45 -11.06 -2.13 1.55
CA LEU A 45 -11.50 -1.78 0.19
C LEU A 45 -12.50 -2.77 -0.39
N ARG A 46 -12.34 -4.08 -0.14
CA ARG A 46 -13.32 -5.10 -0.55
C ARG A 46 -14.66 -4.88 0.13
N GLU A 47 -14.66 -4.55 1.42
CA GLU A 47 -15.86 -4.22 2.18
C GLU A 47 -16.56 -2.96 1.65
N CYS A 48 -15.79 -1.97 1.16
CA CYS A 48 -16.32 -0.80 0.46
C CYS A 48 -16.82 -1.09 -0.97
N GLY A 49 -16.65 -2.30 -1.50
CA GLY A 49 -17.01 -2.65 -2.88
C GLY A 49 -16.05 -2.09 -3.93
N ALA A 50 -14.82 -1.72 -3.54
CA ALA A 50 -13.85 -1.22 -4.49
C ALA A 50 -13.40 -2.32 -5.46
N PRO A 51 -13.50 -2.11 -6.79
CA PRO A 51 -13.16 -3.15 -7.76
C PRO A 51 -11.65 -3.37 -7.91
N LYS A 52 -10.84 -2.39 -7.50
CA LYS A 52 -9.37 -2.42 -7.65
C LYS A 52 -8.68 -1.46 -6.68
N LEU A 53 -7.58 -1.90 -6.09
CA LEU A 53 -6.62 -1.07 -5.35
C LEU A 53 -5.50 -0.59 -6.28
N GLN A 54 -5.03 0.64 -6.08
CA GLN A 54 -3.86 1.20 -6.75
C GLN A 54 -3.09 2.17 -5.85
N LEU A 55 -1.84 2.43 -6.22
CA LEU A 55 -0.94 3.33 -5.52
C LEU A 55 0.13 3.83 -6.48
N MET A 56 0.81 4.91 -6.08
CA MET A 56 1.93 5.48 -6.83
C MET A 56 3.24 5.24 -6.09
N VAL A 57 4.27 4.87 -6.85
CA VAL A 57 5.63 4.70 -6.35
C VAL A 57 6.54 5.60 -7.18
N ARG A 58 7.47 6.31 -6.54
CA ARG A 58 8.53 7.01 -7.26
C ARG A 58 9.39 5.99 -8.02
N GLY A 59 9.70 6.29 -9.28
CA GLY A 59 10.37 5.33 -10.17
C GLY A 59 11.76 4.88 -9.70
N ASP A 60 12.42 5.69 -8.88
CA ASP A 60 13.73 5.40 -8.28
C ASP A 60 13.64 4.59 -6.97
N ASN A 61 12.45 4.40 -6.41
CA ASN A 61 12.24 3.67 -5.16
C ASN A 61 12.11 2.16 -5.41
N THR A 62 13.23 1.55 -5.80
CA THR A 62 13.33 0.12 -6.12
C THR A 62 12.90 -0.78 -4.95
N ALA A 63 13.18 -0.36 -3.70
CA ALA A 63 12.75 -1.09 -2.52
C ALA A 63 11.22 -1.17 -2.38
N ALA A 64 10.52 -0.05 -2.60
CA ALA A 64 9.06 -0.05 -2.57
C ALA A 64 8.47 -0.82 -3.76
N LEU A 65 9.05 -0.67 -4.97
CA LEU A 65 8.63 -1.43 -6.14
C LEU A 65 8.70 -2.94 -5.88
N GLY A 66 9.86 -3.44 -5.45
CA GLY A 66 10.04 -4.87 -5.14
C GLY A 66 9.14 -5.35 -4.00
N PHE A 67 8.86 -4.51 -3.01
CA PHE A 67 7.89 -4.82 -1.96
C PHE A 67 6.48 -5.04 -2.53
N TYR A 68 5.98 -4.14 -3.37
CA TYR A 68 4.64 -4.26 -3.95
C TYR A 68 4.55 -5.39 -4.99
N GLU A 69 5.60 -5.62 -5.78
CA GLU A 69 5.70 -6.78 -6.67
C GLU A 69 5.61 -8.10 -5.90
N ALA A 70 6.28 -8.21 -4.74
CA ALA A 70 6.18 -9.37 -3.84
C ALA A 70 4.82 -9.52 -3.13
N LEU A 71 3.95 -8.51 -3.24
CA LEU A 71 2.53 -8.59 -2.85
C LEU A 71 1.61 -8.94 -4.05
N GLY A 72 2.16 -9.06 -5.26
CA GLY A 72 1.39 -9.37 -6.47
C GLY A 72 0.79 -8.15 -7.17
N LEU A 73 1.15 -6.92 -6.75
CA LEU A 73 0.77 -5.73 -7.49
C LEU A 73 1.62 -5.63 -8.75
N VAL A 74 0.99 -5.24 -9.84
CA VAL A 74 1.64 -5.13 -11.16
C VAL A 74 1.65 -3.68 -11.64
N ARG A 75 2.77 -3.28 -12.25
CA ARG A 75 2.91 -1.96 -12.87
C ARG A 75 1.81 -1.76 -13.91
N GLN A 76 1.19 -0.59 -13.88
CA GLN A 76 0.20 -0.18 -14.88
C GLN A 76 0.89 0.75 -15.89
N ASP A 77 0.54 0.61 -17.17
CA ASP A 77 1.03 1.50 -18.23
C ASP A 77 0.18 2.77 -18.27
N VAL A 78 0.47 3.69 -17.36
CA VAL A 78 -0.25 4.96 -17.19
C VAL A 78 0.72 6.09 -16.89
N VAL A 79 0.34 7.31 -17.28
CA VAL A 79 1.03 8.54 -16.90
C VAL A 79 0.20 9.25 -15.83
N VAL A 80 0.83 9.59 -14.71
CA VAL A 80 0.22 10.44 -13.68
C VAL A 80 0.39 11.89 -14.12
N LEU A 81 -0.73 12.56 -14.38
CA LEU A 81 -0.77 13.99 -14.65
C LEU A 81 -1.26 14.70 -13.38
N GLY A 82 -0.63 15.82 -13.04
CA GLY A 82 -0.96 16.64 -11.89
C GLY A 82 -0.52 18.07 -12.13
#